data_AF-A0A1X7VAQ2-F1
#
_entry.id   AF-A0A1X7VAQ2-F1
#
_cell.length_a   1.000
_cell.length_b   1.000
_cell.length_c   1.000
_cell.angle_alpha   90.00
_cell.angle_beta   90.00
_cell.angle_gamma   90.00
#
_symmetry.space_group_name_H-M   'P 1'
#
loop_
_entity.id
_entity.type
_entity.pdbx_description
1 polymer ?
#
loop_
_entity_poly.entity_id
_entity_poly.type
_entity_poly.pdbx_seq_one_letter_code
_entity_poly.pdbx_strand_id
1 'polypeptide(L)'
;MAVASDSFSVGDLFTSFDELQQCVEKYQKKRSVQFYIRDSRSIEAALKRKTKKQLRPDLKYAEITYRCIHGGKKYKPTIQLERTVPVNLN
;
A
#
# COMPACT_ATOMS: atom_id res chain seq x y z
N MET A 1 2.01 -20.63 8.49
CA MET A 1 3.25 -20.32 9.22
C MET A 1 3.87 -19.08 8.58
N ALA A 2 3.70 -17.91 9.20
CA ALA A 2 4.32 -16.67 8.73
C ALA A 2 5.70 -16.56 9.36
N VAL A 3 6.76 -16.69 8.55
CA VAL A 3 8.13 -16.50 8.99
C VAL A 3 8.36 -15.01 9.21
N ALA A 4 8.43 -14.61 10.48
CA ALA A 4 8.77 -13.26 10.89
C ALA A 4 10.26 -13.01 10.67
N SER A 5 10.68 -12.91 9.41
CA SER A 5 12.01 -12.41 9.07
C SER A 5 11.99 -10.89 9.23
N ASP A 6 12.83 -10.40 10.12
CA ASP A 6 12.90 -9.02 10.61
C ASP A 6 13.49 -8.03 9.57
N SER A 7 13.52 -8.47 8.31
CA SER A 7 13.97 -7.83 7.08
C SER A 7 13.47 -8.69 5.92
N PHE A 8 12.77 -8.09 4.96
CA PHE A 8 12.42 -8.75 3.70
C PHE A 8 13.48 -8.47 2.63
N SER A 9 13.64 -9.40 1.70
CA SER A 9 14.62 -9.35 0.61
C SER A 9 13.95 -9.23 -0.75
N VAL A 10 14.73 -8.88 -1.77
CA VAL A 10 14.24 -8.88 -3.16
C VAL A 10 13.89 -10.31 -3.55
N GLY A 11 12.64 -10.54 -3.96
CA GLY A 11 12.12 -11.85 -4.32
C GLY A 11 11.16 -12.46 -3.29
N ASP A 12 11.00 -11.86 -2.12
CA ASP A 12 10.02 -12.31 -1.13
C ASP A 12 8.59 -12.20 -1.67
N LEU A 13 7.79 -13.21 -1.36
CA LEU A 13 6.39 -13.32 -1.79
C LEU A 13 5.47 -13.02 -0.62
N PHE A 14 4.45 -12.20 -0.86
CA PHE A 14 3.43 -11.84 0.12
C PHE A 14 2.07 -12.34 -0.33
N THR A 15 1.27 -12.77 0.62
CA THR A 15 -0.06 -13.32 0.35
C THR A 15 -1.17 -12.27 0.45
N SER A 16 -0.91 -11.15 1.14
CA SER A 16 -1.82 -10.02 1.29
C SER A 16 -1.05 -8.70 1.35
N PHE A 17 -1.77 -7.59 1.10
CA PHE A 17 -1.19 -6.26 1.28
C PHE A 17 -0.83 -5.96 2.74
N ASP A 18 -1.63 -6.47 3.69
CA ASP A 18 -1.40 -6.24 5.12
C ASP A 18 -0.08 -6.86 5.59
N GLU A 19 0.26 -8.05 5.08
CA GLU A 19 1.53 -8.72 5.37
C GLU A 19 2.72 -7.88 4.90
N LEU A 20 2.65 -7.34 3.67
CA LEU A 20 3.64 -6.41 3.14
C LEU A 20 3.74 -5.16 4.00
N GLN A 21 2.60 -4.55 4.37
CA GLN A 21 2.58 -3.33 5.17
C GLN A 21 3.24 -3.53 6.54
N GLN A 22 2.96 -4.64 7.22
CA GLN A 22 3.60 -4.98 8.49
C GLN A 22 5.11 -5.14 8.35
N CYS A 23 5.59 -5.80 7.29
CA CYS A 23 7.03 -5.93 7.03
C CYS A 23 7.69 -4.58 6.74
N VAL A 24 7.03 -3.70 5.97
CA VAL A 24 7.51 -2.35 5.68
C VAL A 24 7.54 -1.49 6.96
N GLU A 25 6.55 -1.59 7.83
CA GLU A 25 6.53 -0.89 9.13
C GLU A 25 7.65 -1.35 10.06
N LYS A 26 7.91 -2.65 10.14
CA LYS A 26 9.05 -3.20 10.92
C LYS A 26 10.38 -2.68 10.36
N TYR A 27 10.55 -2.69 9.04
CA TYR A 27 11.75 -2.16 8.39
C TYR A 27 11.97 -0.67 8.69
N GLN A 28 10.91 0.14 8.63
CA GLN A 28 10.95 1.56 8.96
C GLN A 28 11.42 1.81 10.40
N LYS A 29 10.84 1.08 11.36
CA LYS A 29 11.23 1.17 12.78
C LYS A 29 12.70 0.79 12.98
N LYS A 30 13.12 -0.33 12.41
CA LYS A 30 14.48 -0.88 12.58
C LYS A 30 15.57 0.01 11.98
N ARG A 31 15.31 0.65 10.84
CA ARG A 31 16.28 1.51 10.15
C ARG A 31 16.08 3.01 10.39
N SER A 32 15.11 3.38 11.23
CA SER A 32 14.75 4.78 11.50
C SER A 32 14.47 5.60 10.23
N VAL A 33 13.86 4.96 9.22
CA VAL A 33 13.43 5.59 7.96
C VAL A 33 11.91 5.66 7.90
N GLN A 34 11.38 6.61 7.13
CA GLN A 34 9.94 6.68 6.84
C GLN A 34 9.72 6.60 5.34
N PHE A 35 8.76 5.78 4.93
CA PHE A 35 8.37 5.62 3.54
C PHE A 35 6.97 6.16 3.30
N TYR A 36 6.76 6.73 2.12
CA TYR A 36 5.45 7.05 1.59
C TYR A 36 5.25 6.35 0.24
N ILE A 37 4.00 6.10 -0.12
CA ILE A 37 3.64 5.58 -1.44
C ILE A 37 3.70 6.75 -2.42
N ARG A 38 4.68 6.73 -3.33
CA ARG A 38 4.79 7.74 -4.40
C ARG A 38 3.79 7.44 -5.51
N ASP A 39 3.88 6.20 -6.01
CA ASP A 39 3.09 5.73 -7.14
C ASP A 39 2.47 4.38 -6.75
N SER A 40 1.22 4.17 -7.14
CA SER A 40 0.55 2.88 -6.98
C SER A 40 -0.35 2.62 -8.17
N ARG A 41 -0.48 1.34 -8.53
CA ARG A 41 -1.46 0.89 -9.52
C ARG A 41 -2.36 -0.13 -8.85
N SER A 42 -3.66 0.19 -8.75
CA SER A 42 -4.64 -0.77 -8.24
C SER A 42 -4.76 -1.97 -9.18
N ILE A 43 -5.19 -3.10 -8.62
CA ILE A 43 -5.48 -4.30 -9.40
C ILE A 43 -6.56 -4.02 -10.45
N GLU A 44 -7.59 -3.27 -10.10
CA GLU A 44 -8.65 -2.85 -11.02
C GLU A 44 -8.11 -2.08 -12.24
N ALA A 45 -7.20 -1.12 -12.01
CA ALA A 45 -6.58 -0.36 -13.07
C ALA A 45 -5.66 -1.22 -13.95
N ALA A 46 -5.00 -2.23 -13.36
CA ALA A 46 -4.19 -3.19 -14.09
C ALA A 46 -5.05 -4.15 -14.94
N LEU A 47 -6.16 -4.66 -14.40
CA LEU A 47 -7.11 -5.54 -15.10
C LEU A 47 -7.71 -4.86 -16.33
N LYS A 48 -8.10 -3.58 -16.20
CA LYS A 48 -8.60 -2.78 -17.33
C LYS A 48 -7.60 -2.67 -18.49
N ARG A 49 -6.29 -2.72 -18.21
CA ARG A 49 -5.22 -2.65 -19.23
C ARG A 49 -4.74 -4.01 -19.73
N LYS A 50 -4.88 -5.06 -18.91
CA LYS A 50 -4.43 -6.42 -19.21
C LYS A 50 -5.54 -7.41 -18.92
N THR A 51 -6.36 -7.65 -19.94
CA THR A 51 -7.60 -8.44 -19.88
C THR A 51 -7.40 -9.93 -19.53
N LYS A 52 -6.17 -10.44 -19.44
CA LYS A 52 -5.89 -11.89 -19.35
C LYS A 52 -5.30 -12.37 -18.01
N LYS A 53 -5.02 -11.50 -17.04
CA LYS A 53 -4.41 -11.92 -15.76
C LYS A 53 -5.45 -11.91 -14.64
N GLN A 54 -5.70 -13.06 -14.02
CA GLN A 54 -6.37 -13.09 -12.71
C GLN A 54 -5.37 -12.65 -11.65
N LEU A 55 -5.69 -11.55 -10.97
CA LEU A 55 -4.91 -10.99 -9.87
C LEU A 55 -5.71 -11.19 -8.58
N ARG A 56 -5.02 -11.59 -7.50
CA ARG A 56 -5.67 -11.80 -6.20
C ARG A 56 -6.12 -10.47 -5.61
N PRO A 57 -7.41 -10.27 -5.31
CA PRO A 57 -7.92 -8.99 -4.83
C PRO A 57 -7.32 -8.56 -3.48
N ASP A 58 -6.91 -9.52 -2.64
CA ASP A 58 -6.30 -9.30 -1.32
C ASP A 58 -5.01 -8.46 -1.34
N LEU A 59 -4.35 -8.37 -2.50
CA LEU A 59 -3.13 -7.57 -2.66
C LEU A 59 -3.41 -6.08 -2.89
N LYS A 60 -4.65 -5.69 -3.23
CA LYS A 60 -5.15 -4.32 -3.49
C LYS A 60 -4.46 -3.58 -4.66
N TYR A 61 -3.16 -3.68 -4.78
CA TYR A 61 -2.31 -3.05 -5.77
C TYR A 61 -1.55 -4.10 -6.60
N ALA A 62 -1.44 -3.84 -7.90
CA ALA A 62 -0.61 -4.61 -8.82
C ALA A 62 0.86 -4.15 -8.79
N GLU A 63 1.10 -2.87 -8.52
CA GLU A 63 2.45 -2.31 -8.32
C GLU A 63 2.39 -1.17 -7.29
N ILE A 64 3.40 -1.07 -6.42
CA ILE A 64 3.56 0.00 -5.44
C ILE A 64 5.01 0.45 -5.45
N THR A 65 5.23 1.76 -5.53
CA THR A 65 6.56 2.36 -5.40
C THR A 65 6.63 3.17 -4.10
N TYR A 66 7.44 2.69 -3.16
CA TYR A 66 7.75 3.41 -1.94
C TYR A 66 8.95 4.36 -2.14
N ARG A 67 8.92 5.51 -1.49
CA ARG A 67 10.06 6.44 -1.44
C ARG A 67 10.28 6.94 -0.03
N CYS A 68 11.54 7.18 0.31
CA CYS A 68 11.91 7.70 1.63
C CYS A 68 11.46 9.16 1.75
N ILE A 69 10.88 9.53 2.90
CA ILE A 69 10.57 10.92 3.23
C ILE A 69 11.89 11.61 3.58
N HIS A 70 12.38 12.48 2.70
CA HIS A 70 13.57 13.28 2.94
C HIS A 70 13.17 14.60 3.62
N GLY A 71 13.69 14.84 4.84
CA GLY A 71 13.63 16.12 5.52
C GLY A 71 12.28 16.48 6.18
N GLY A 72 12.02 15.94 7.39
CA GLY A 72 11.15 16.49 8.44
C GLY A 72 9.67 16.82 8.13
N LYS A 73 9.26 16.86 6.86
CA LYS A 73 7.91 17.22 6.44
C LYS A 73 7.03 15.99 6.59
N LYS A 74 6.31 15.93 7.71
CA LYS A 74 5.20 15.00 7.91
C LYS A 74 4.08 15.41 6.96
N TYR A 75 3.89 14.67 5.88
CA TYR A 75 2.72 14.83 5.02
C TYR A 75 1.52 14.28 5.79
N LYS A 76 0.63 15.17 6.23
CA LYS A 76 -0.65 14.75 6.79
C LYS A 76 -1.45 14.11 5.65
N PRO A 77 -1.99 12.90 5.81
CA PRO A 77 -2.94 12.37 4.85
C PRO A 77 -4.12 13.34 4.82
N THR A 78 -4.37 13.98 3.68
CA THR A 78 -5.64 14.66 3.44
C THR A 78 -6.68 13.55 3.35
N ILE A 79 -7.32 13.26 4.47
CA ILE A 79 -8.56 12.48 4.48
C ILE A 79 -9.55 13.34 3.70
N GLN A 80 -9.75 13.04 2.42
CA GLN A 80 -10.92 13.51 1.70
C GLN A 80 -12.08 12.75 2.35
N LEU A 81 -12.68 13.33 3.41
CA LEU A 81 -14.01 12.90 3.81
C LEU A 81 -14.87 13.08 2.56
N GLU A 82 -15.32 11.97 1.99
CA GLU A 82 -16.45 11.99 1.08
C GLU A 82 -17.55 12.76 1.81
N ARG A 83 -17.91 13.94 1.27
CA ARG A 83 -19.09 14.66 1.70
C ARG A 83 -20.26 13.74 1.39
N THR A 84 -20.71 12.97 2.37
CA THR A 84 -22.03 12.36 2.34
C THR A 84 -23.03 13.51 2.26
N VAL A 85 -23.52 13.77 1.06
CA VAL A 85 -24.69 14.62 0.84
C VAL A 85 -25.85 13.94 1.56
N PRO A 86 -26.53 14.61 2.52
CA PRO A 86 -27.76 14.06 3.07
C PRO A 86 -28.80 14.05 1.95
N VAL A 87 -29.26 12.85 1.59
CA VAL A 87 -30.52 12.67 0.85
C VAL A 87 -31.62 13.22 1.75
N ASN A 88 -32.22 14.35 1.35
CA ASN A 88 -33.41 14.89 2.00
C ASN A 88 -34.54 13.87 1.87
N LEU A 89 -35.12 13.50 3.01
CA LEU A 89 -36.42 12.86 3.10
C LEU A 89 -37.44 13.98 3.36
N ASN A 90 -38.19 14.35 2.33
CA ASN A 90 -39.59 14.80 2.34
C ASN A 90 -40.06 15.13 0.93
#